data_AF-A0A9E4CYE0-F1
#
_entry.id   AF-A0A9E4CYE0-F1
#
_cell.length_a   1.000
_cell.length_b   1.000
_cell.length_c   1.000
_cell.angle_alpha   90.00
_cell.angle_beta   90.00
_cell.angle_gamma   90.00
#
_symmetry.space_group_name_H-M   'P 1'
#
loop_
_entity.id
_entity.type
_entity.pdbx_description
1 polymer ?
#
loop_
_entity_poly.entity_id
_entity_poly.type
_entity_poly.pdbx_seq_one_letter_code
_entity_poly.pdbx_strand_id
1 'polypeptide(L)'
;MVMIEHVFAPPDSKGSFEALDALEGELAELCGMANAIHGRMVELMADALDRDLWSGWGIYSPEHWFGWKTSMAPASVRGVVGLARRHH
;
A
#
# COMPACT_ATOMS: atom_id res chain seq x y z
N MET A 1 48.84 -0.83 -11.45
CA MET A 1 47.48 -1.26 -11.12
C MET A 1 46.62 -0.02 -11.12
N VAL A 2 45.75 0.12 -12.12
CA VAL A 2 45.07 1.38 -12.44
C VAL A 2 43.98 1.68 -11.41
N MET A 3 44.03 2.91 -10.91
CA MET A 3 43.04 3.59 -10.07
C MET A 3 41.82 3.99 -10.90
N ILE A 4 40.69 3.27 -10.81
CA ILE A 4 39.38 3.77 -11.30
C ILE A 4 38.29 3.15 -10.41
N GLU A 5 37.69 3.96 -9.53
CA GLU A 5 36.24 3.93 -9.15
C GLU A 5 35.80 5.27 -8.51
N HIS A 6 36.69 6.23 -8.24
CA HIS A 6 36.29 7.60 -7.87
C HIS A 6 36.04 8.50 -9.08
N VAL A 7 35.15 8.10 -9.99
CA VAL A 7 34.73 8.95 -11.11
C VAL A 7 33.27 9.36 -10.90
N PHE A 8 33.10 10.64 -10.55
CA PHE A 8 31.86 11.43 -10.53
C PHE A 8 30.87 11.21 -9.38
N ALA A 9 31.30 11.50 -8.16
CA ALA A 9 30.39 12.01 -7.14
C ALA A 9 30.64 13.52 -7.01
N PRO A 10 29.68 14.42 -7.33
CA PRO A 10 29.88 15.86 -7.16
C PRO A 10 30.22 16.20 -5.69
N PRO A 11 30.85 17.36 -5.42
CA PRO A 11 31.41 17.69 -4.10
C PRO A 11 30.36 17.82 -2.97
N ASP A 12 29.07 17.70 -3.27
CA ASP A 12 27.92 17.62 -2.36
C ASP A 12 27.32 16.20 -2.20
N SER A 13 27.88 15.21 -2.88
CA SER A 13 27.34 13.85 -3.00
C SER A 13 27.10 13.14 -1.67
N LYS A 14 28.00 13.26 -0.69
CA LYS A 14 27.78 12.68 0.65
C LYS A 14 26.51 13.23 1.30
N GLY A 15 26.31 14.55 1.22
CA GLY A 15 25.08 15.18 1.71
C GLY A 15 23.85 14.73 0.92
N SER A 16 23.99 14.48 -0.39
CA SER A 16 22.88 13.95 -1.20
C SER A 16 22.53 12.49 -0.86
N PHE A 17 23.52 11.65 -0.51
CA PHE A 17 23.29 10.27 -0.10
C PHE A 17 22.62 10.22 1.29
N GLU A 18 23.11 11.01 2.25
CA GLU A 18 22.47 11.11 3.58
C GLU A 18 21.03 11.64 3.48
N ALA A 19 20.77 12.60 2.60
CA ALA A 19 19.42 13.11 2.36
C ALA A 19 18.50 12.08 1.67
N LEU A 20 19.04 11.29 0.74
CA LEU A 20 18.30 10.20 0.10
C LEU A 20 17.97 9.10 1.12
N ASP A 21 18.94 8.68 1.94
CA ASP A 21 18.74 7.65 2.97
C ASP A 21 17.65 8.08 3.98
N ALA A 22 17.64 9.37 4.39
CA ALA A 22 16.61 9.91 5.25
C ALA A 22 15.22 9.90 4.58
N LEU A 23 15.14 10.30 3.31
CA LEU A 23 13.90 10.30 2.52
C LEU A 23 13.36 8.88 2.33
N GLU A 24 14.22 7.92 1.99
CA GLU A 24 13.86 6.52 1.81
C GLU A 24 13.44 5.88 3.13
N GLY A 25 14.09 6.23 4.24
CA GLY A 25 13.70 5.81 5.59
C GLY A 25 12.28 6.24 5.94
N GLU A 26 11.96 7.53 5.78
CA GLU A 26 10.61 8.04 6.03
C GLU A 26 9.57 7.39 5.10
N LEU A 27 9.90 7.25 3.81
CA LEU A 27 9.03 6.56 2.86
C LEU A 27 8.79 5.10 3.26
N ALA A 28 9.82 4.38 3.71
CA ALA A 28 9.69 3.00 4.16
C ALA A 28 8.76 2.88 5.37
N GLU A 29 8.85 3.80 6.33
CA GLU A 29 7.94 3.84 7.48
C GLU A 29 6.49 4.10 7.04
N LEU A 30 6.26 5.10 6.18
CA LEU A 30 4.93 5.42 5.63
C LEU A 30 4.36 4.24 4.83
N CYS A 31 5.18 3.58 4.02
CA CYS A 31 4.80 2.37 3.29
C CYS A 31 4.47 1.22 4.25
N GLY A 32 5.24 1.04 5.33
CA GLY A 32 4.95 0.06 6.36
C GLY A 32 3.57 0.27 6.99
N MET A 33 3.25 1.51 7.37
CA MET A 33 1.94 1.89 7.89
C MET A 33 0.82 1.66 6.86
N ALA A 34 1.02 2.11 5.61
CA ALA A 34 0.04 1.92 4.54
C ALA A 34 -0.23 0.44 4.25
N ASN A 35 0.81 -0.39 4.25
CA ASN A 35 0.69 -1.83 4.04
C ASN A 35 -0.04 -2.52 5.21
N ALA A 36 0.27 -2.14 6.46
CA ALA A 36 -0.44 -2.66 7.63
C ALA A 36 -1.92 -2.27 7.62
N ILE A 37 -2.24 -1.03 7.23
CA ILE A 37 -3.62 -0.56 7.06
C ILE A 37 -4.34 -1.38 5.97
N HIS A 38 -3.73 -1.57 4.81
CA HIS A 38 -4.32 -2.38 3.74
C HIS A 38 -4.52 -3.85 4.18
N GLY A 39 -3.57 -4.43 4.93
CA GLY A 39 -3.72 -5.76 5.51
C GLY A 39 -4.93 -5.83 6.43
N ARG A 40 -5.09 -4.86 7.34
CA ARG A 40 -6.26 -4.82 8.22
C ARG A 40 -7.58 -4.60 7.46
N MET A 41 -7.56 -3.83 6.38
CA MET A 41 -8.72 -3.68 5.51
C MET A 41 -9.11 -5.00 4.84
N VAL A 42 -8.13 -5.82 4.41
CA VAL A 42 -8.37 -7.15 3.86
C VAL A 42 -9.06 -8.05 4.88
N GLU A 43 -8.57 -8.09 6.13
CA GLU A 43 -9.18 -8.87 7.22
C GLU A 43 -10.63 -8.44 7.48
N LEU A 44 -10.87 -7.13 7.65
CA LEU A 44 -12.22 -6.60 7.88
C LEU A 44 -13.17 -6.88 6.71
N MET A 45 -12.66 -6.82 5.48
CA MET A 45 -13.44 -7.14 4.30
C MET A 45 -13.72 -8.64 4.20
N ALA A 46 -12.78 -9.51 4.58
CA ALA A 46 -12.99 -10.95 4.64
C ALA A 46 -14.11 -11.29 5.64
N ASP A 47 -14.06 -10.73 6.85
CA ASP A 47 -15.13 -10.87 7.84
C ASP A 47 -16.48 -10.39 7.30
N ALA A 48 -16.49 -9.30 6.53
CA ALA A 48 -17.70 -8.78 5.91
C ALA A 48 -18.23 -9.70 4.80
N LEU A 49 -17.36 -10.35 4.02
CA LEU A 49 -17.74 -11.33 3.01
C LEU A 49 -18.35 -12.59 3.65
N ASP A 50 -17.68 -13.15 4.65
CA ASP A 50 -18.10 -14.39 5.33
C ASP A 50 -19.50 -14.29 5.95
N ARG A 51 -19.79 -13.12 6.49
CA ARG A 51 -21.03 -12.83 7.22
C ARG A 51 -22.05 -12.08 6.37
N ASP A 52 -21.78 -11.88 5.08
CA ASP A 52 -22.58 -11.10 4.14
C ASP A 52 -22.94 -9.68 4.63
N LEU A 53 -22.07 -9.05 5.43
CA LEU A 53 -22.33 -7.74 6.06
C LEU A 53 -22.23 -6.55 5.10
N TRP A 54 -21.71 -6.78 3.90
CA TRP A 54 -21.64 -5.78 2.84
C TRP A 54 -22.99 -5.59 2.15
N SER A 55 -23.88 -6.58 2.23
CA SER A 55 -25.14 -6.59 1.48
C SER A 55 -26.18 -5.67 2.15
N GLY A 56 -26.96 -4.98 1.32
CA GLY A 56 -27.92 -3.98 1.77
C GLY A 56 -28.62 -3.28 0.61
N TRP A 57 -29.67 -2.50 0.91
CA TRP A 57 -30.43 -1.81 -0.12
C TRP A 57 -29.55 -0.84 -0.92
N GLY A 58 -29.59 -0.96 -2.25
CA GLY A 58 -28.79 -0.13 -3.16
C GLY A 58 -27.32 -0.54 -3.30
N ILE A 59 -26.89 -1.62 -2.64
CA ILE A 59 -25.56 -2.20 -2.83
C ILE A 59 -25.65 -3.36 -3.81
N TYR A 60 -24.77 -3.36 -4.82
CA TYR A 60 -24.81 -4.29 -5.95
C TYR A 60 -23.65 -5.31 -5.93
N SER A 61 -22.60 -5.04 -5.17
CA SER A 61 -21.45 -5.93 -5.01
C SER A 61 -20.60 -5.56 -3.78
N PRO A 62 -19.75 -6.47 -3.28
CA PRO A 62 -18.78 -6.16 -2.23
C PRO A 62 -17.85 -5.01 -2.62
N GLU A 63 -17.39 -4.96 -3.87
CA GLU A 63 -16.57 -3.87 -4.40
C GLU A 63 -17.31 -2.53 -4.41
N HIS A 64 -18.61 -2.52 -4.73
CA HIS A 64 -19.41 -1.30 -4.67
C HIS A 64 -19.51 -0.79 -3.23
N TRP A 65 -19.82 -1.66 -2.27
CA TRP A 65 -19.88 -1.29 -0.86
C TRP A 65 -18.54 -0.80 -0.33
N PHE A 66 -17.47 -1.56 -0.56
CA PHE A 66 -16.14 -1.23 -0.03
C PHE A 66 -15.59 0.06 -0.65
N GLY A 67 -15.77 0.25 -1.96
CA GLY A 67 -15.41 1.49 -2.64
C GLY A 67 -16.16 2.70 -2.09
N TRP A 68 -17.46 2.57 -1.81
CA TRP A 68 -18.23 3.63 -1.16
C TRP A 68 -17.69 3.97 0.25
N LYS A 69 -17.36 2.97 1.05
CA LYS A 69 -16.87 3.18 2.42
C LYS A 69 -15.47 3.80 2.48
N THR A 70 -14.62 3.50 1.51
CA THR A 70 -13.20 3.86 1.56
C THR A 70 -12.81 5.00 0.63
N SER A 71 -13.66 5.33 -0.35
CA SER A 71 -13.36 6.31 -1.42
C SER A 71 -12.07 5.99 -2.20
N MET A 72 -11.61 4.72 -2.17
CA MET A 72 -10.42 4.28 -2.88
C MET A 72 -10.67 4.19 -4.39
N ALA A 73 -9.61 4.32 -5.18
CA ALA A 73 -9.67 4.09 -6.61
C ALA A 73 -10.17 2.66 -6.92
N PRO A 74 -10.92 2.45 -8.02
CA PRO A 74 -11.50 1.15 -8.34
C PRO A 74 -10.49 0.00 -8.44
N ALA A 75 -9.26 0.28 -8.88
CA ALA A 75 -8.19 -0.72 -8.94
C ALA A 75 -7.78 -1.21 -7.54
N SER A 76 -7.60 -0.29 -6.59
CA SER A 76 -7.24 -0.61 -5.21
C SER A 76 -8.37 -1.37 -4.50
N VAL A 77 -9.63 -0.96 -4.72
CA VAL A 77 -10.81 -1.67 -4.22
C VAL A 77 -10.80 -3.13 -4.67
N ARG A 78 -10.60 -3.37 -5.98
CA ARG A 78 -10.52 -4.75 -6.52
C ARG A 78 -9.35 -5.53 -5.92
N GLY A 79 -8.22 -4.87 -5.66
CA GLY A 79 -7.08 -5.47 -4.99
C GLY A 79 -7.42 -5.98 -3.59
N VAL A 80 -7.98 -5.12 -2.74
CA VAL A 80 -8.37 -5.47 -1.36
C VAL A 80 -9.45 -6.55 -1.34
N VAL A 81 -10.55 -6.37 -2.08
CA VAL A 81 -11.64 -7.36 -2.12
C VAL A 81 -11.16 -8.69 -2.72
N GLY A 82 -10.30 -8.65 -3.73
CA GLY A 82 -9.70 -9.84 -4.31
C GLY A 82 -8.82 -10.61 -3.33
N LEU A 83 -8.02 -9.91 -2.51
CA LEU A 83 -7.24 -10.50 -1.43
C LEU A 83 -8.14 -11.09 -0.33
N ALA A 84 -9.17 -10.35 0.08
CA ALA A 84 -10.13 -10.79 1.09
C ALA A 84 -10.82 -12.11 0.71
N ARG A 85 -11.22 -12.27 -0.56
CA ARG A 85 -11.78 -13.54 -1.08
C ARG A 85 -10.83 -14.75 -0.98
N ARG A 86 -9.52 -14.53 -0.84
CA ARG A 86 -8.50 -15.59 -0.72
C ARG A 86 -8.01 -15.78 0.71
N HIS A 87 -8.61 -15.10 1.68
CA HIS A 87 -8.18 -15.09 3.09
C HIS A 87 -8.60 -16.38 3.85
N HIS A 88 -8.80 -17.50 3.15
CA HIS A 88 -9.24 -18.79 3.70
C HIS A 88 -8.38 -19.93 3.18
#